data_AF-A0A410Q7H4-F1
#
_entry.id   AF-A0A410Q7H4-F1
#
_cell.length_a   1.000
_cell.length_b   1.000
_cell.length_c   1.000
_cell.angle_alpha   90.00
_cell.angle_beta   90.00
_cell.angle_gamma   90.00
#
_symmetry.space_group_name_H-M   'P 1'
#
loop_
_entity.id
_entity.type
_entity.pdbx_description
1 polymer ?
#
loop_
_entity_poly.entity_id
_entity_poly.type
_entity_poly.pdbx_seq_one_letter_code
_entity_poly.pdbx_strand_id
1 'polypeptide(L)'
;MDIGNCKYVASCVFTREKPELSEKIQEYLERRFHMEIIRCCVPNYKLEEFTAQMPEWLRPRWRATPDFQNFSEGDTMVYVCHNCAAIFQETMPQVKRLSLWELILQDEEFPFPDYSHEKMTVQDCWRSRDNLAEQKAVRALLRKMNVEIVEQEENYEKTQFCGVSLYAPSPARNLKLAPKRFVMDAKGKFIPLPEEEQNRLMQEHCQKITTDRIVAYCHYCVKGLRLGGKRTDHLAGLLFNP
;
A
#
# COMPACT_ATOMS: atom_id res chain seq x y z
N MET A 1 -19.55 1.78 -10.38
CA MET A 1 -19.48 0.71 -9.37
C MET A 1 -20.49 1.06 -8.27
N ASP A 2 -21.17 0.09 -7.67
CA ASP A 2 -21.96 0.37 -6.47
C ASP A 2 -21.00 0.54 -5.29
N ILE A 3 -20.90 1.77 -4.78
CA ILE A 3 -19.98 2.14 -3.70
C ILE A 3 -20.66 2.02 -2.34
N GLY A 4 -21.98 1.80 -2.30
CA GLY A 4 -22.77 1.73 -1.05
C GLY A 4 -22.31 0.63 -0.09
N ASN A 5 -21.67 -0.44 -0.60
CA ASN A 5 -21.16 -1.56 0.20
C ASN A 5 -19.63 -1.54 0.36
N CYS A 6 -18.98 -0.41 0.05
CA CYS A 6 -17.53 -0.27 0.20
C CYS A 6 -17.16 0.24 1.60
N LYS A 7 -16.18 -0.41 2.23
CA LYS A 7 -15.54 0.06 3.47
C LYS A 7 -14.04 0.19 3.23
N TYR A 8 -13.47 1.35 3.56
CA TYR A 8 -12.05 1.60 3.41
C TYR A 8 -11.26 1.24 4.67
N VAL A 9 -10.17 0.49 4.50
CA VAL A 9 -9.23 0.17 5.57
C VAL A 9 -8.02 1.09 5.49
N ALA A 10 -7.97 2.08 6.40
CA ALA A 10 -6.94 3.11 6.45
C ALA A 10 -5.52 2.59 6.75
N SER A 11 -5.44 1.39 7.35
CA SER A 11 -4.20 0.70 7.71
C SER A 11 -3.36 1.41 8.78
N CYS A 12 -3.17 0.73 9.90
CA CYS A 12 -2.36 1.22 11.02
C CYS A 12 -0.93 1.63 10.65
N VAL A 13 -0.20 0.80 9.88
CA VAL A 13 1.19 1.09 9.54
C VAL A 13 1.29 2.20 8.50
N PHE A 14 0.45 2.17 7.46
CA PHE A 14 0.46 3.23 6.44
C PHE A 14 0.14 4.59 7.07
N THR A 15 -0.89 4.65 7.92
CA THR A 15 -1.29 5.87 8.63
C THR A 15 -0.18 6.40 9.54
N ARG A 16 0.55 5.53 10.25
CA ARG A 16 1.71 5.95 11.06
C ARG A 16 2.84 6.52 10.21
N GLU A 17 3.19 5.85 9.11
CA GLU A 17 4.33 6.25 8.27
C GLU A 17 4.04 7.43 7.35
N LYS A 18 2.75 7.67 7.04
CA LYS A 18 2.27 8.68 6.09
C LYS A 18 0.98 9.35 6.61
N PRO A 19 1.02 10.02 7.77
CA PRO A 19 -0.18 10.51 8.45
C PRO A 19 -0.96 11.54 7.62
N GLU A 20 -0.27 12.50 6.99
CA GLU A 20 -0.92 13.52 6.16
C GLU A 20 -1.55 12.92 4.90
N LEU A 21 -0.89 11.95 4.26
CA LEU A 21 -1.47 11.26 3.10
C LEU A 21 -2.65 10.38 3.50
N SER A 22 -2.57 9.70 4.64
CA SER A 22 -3.68 8.90 5.14
C SER A 22 -4.90 9.76 5.42
N GLU A 23 -4.71 10.93 6.04
CA GLU A 23 -5.80 11.89 6.25
C GLU A 23 -6.42 12.34 4.92
N LYS A 24 -5.62 12.78 3.95
CA LYS A 24 -6.11 13.22 2.64
C LYS A 24 -6.89 12.14 1.90
N ILE A 25 -6.43 10.88 1.96
CA ILE A 25 -7.15 9.74 1.36
C ILE A 25 -8.50 9.56 2.06
N GLN A 26 -8.53 9.55 3.40
CA GLN A 26 -9.77 9.38 4.15
C GLN A 26 -10.77 10.49 3.84
N GLU A 27 -10.33 11.75 3.84
CA GLU A 27 -11.19 12.90 3.49
C GLU A 27 -11.72 12.83 2.07
N TYR A 28 -10.89 12.42 1.11
CA TYR A 28 -11.32 12.19 -0.26
C TYR A 28 -12.42 11.13 -0.31
N LEU A 29 -12.22 9.98 0.33
CA LEU A 29 -13.20 8.89 0.31
C LEU A 29 -14.51 9.24 1.04
N GLU A 30 -14.42 9.94 2.17
CA GLU A 30 -15.58 10.43 2.93
C GLU A 30 -16.39 11.44 2.13
N ARG A 31 -15.73 12.41 1.47
CA ARG A 31 -16.42 13.48 0.73
C ARG A 31 -16.93 13.03 -0.63
N ARG A 32 -16.12 12.28 -1.39
CA ARG A 32 -16.42 11.89 -2.76
C ARG A 32 -17.41 10.74 -2.84
N PHE A 33 -17.33 9.81 -1.89
CA PHE A 33 -18.05 8.54 -1.92
C PHE A 33 -18.90 8.26 -0.69
N HIS A 34 -18.88 9.14 0.32
CA HIS A 34 -19.53 8.89 1.61
C HIS A 34 -19.11 7.55 2.22
N MET A 35 -17.86 7.16 1.98
CA MET A 35 -17.36 5.83 2.31
C MET A 35 -17.10 5.69 3.81
N GLU A 36 -17.50 4.55 4.37
CA GLU A 36 -17.14 4.21 5.74
C GLU A 36 -15.63 3.91 5.84
N ILE A 37 -15.00 4.48 6.87
CA ILE A 37 -13.57 4.36 7.13
C ILE A 37 -13.34 3.55 8.41
N ILE A 38 -12.49 2.52 8.33
CA ILE A 38 -12.05 1.72 9.48
C ILE A 38 -10.53 1.71 9.63
N ARG A 39 -10.06 1.59 10.88
CA ARG A 39 -8.63 1.66 11.21
C ARG A 39 -7.83 0.46 10.71
N CYS A 40 -8.34 -0.74 11.00
CA CYS A 40 -7.53 -1.97 10.96
C CYS A 40 -8.24 -3.11 10.23
N CYS A 41 -7.43 -3.98 9.63
CA CYS A 41 -7.90 -5.19 8.98
C CYS A 41 -8.10 -6.38 9.93
N VAL A 42 -7.81 -6.21 11.22
CA VAL A 42 -7.92 -7.25 12.25
C VAL A 42 -8.49 -6.60 13.51
N PRO A 43 -9.50 -7.21 14.15
CA PRO A 43 -10.11 -6.66 15.35
C PRO A 43 -9.12 -6.56 16.52
N ASN A 44 -9.22 -5.46 17.26
CA ASN A 44 -8.46 -5.14 18.47
C ASN A 44 -6.93 -5.22 18.29
N TYR A 45 -6.44 -5.01 17.07
CA TYR A 45 -5.01 -5.19 16.80
C TYR A 45 -4.19 -3.97 17.23
N LYS A 46 -3.59 -4.06 18.43
CA LYS A 46 -2.61 -3.09 18.95
C LYS A 46 -3.08 -1.64 18.87
N LEU A 47 -4.36 -1.39 19.17
CA LEU A 47 -5.00 -0.09 18.93
C LEU A 47 -4.25 1.05 19.62
N GLU A 48 -4.02 0.95 20.93
CA GLU A 48 -3.33 2.00 21.68
C GLU A 48 -1.85 2.12 21.32
N GLU A 49 -1.17 1.01 21.03
CA GLU A 49 0.23 1.04 20.59
C GLU A 49 0.40 1.83 19.28
N PHE A 50 -0.48 1.59 18.30
CA PHE A 50 -0.45 2.36 17.05
C PHE A 50 -0.94 3.79 17.24
N THR A 51 -1.98 4.02 18.04
CA THR A 51 -2.44 5.39 18.36
C THR A 51 -1.32 6.22 18.97
N ALA A 52 -0.57 5.69 19.94
CA ALA A 52 0.52 6.39 20.60
C ALA A 52 1.65 6.78 19.62
N GLN A 53 1.86 5.97 18.57
CA GLN A 53 2.86 6.22 17.53
C GLN A 53 2.39 7.22 16.46
N MET A 54 1.12 7.59 16.42
CA MET A 54 0.63 8.64 15.51
C MET A 54 1.10 10.03 15.99
N PRO A 55 1.28 11.00 15.07
CA PRO A 55 1.45 12.41 15.44
C PRO A 55 0.31 12.90 16.32
N GLU A 56 0.61 13.81 17.25
CA GLU A 56 -0.35 14.26 18.26
C GLU A 56 -1.66 14.80 17.65
N TRP A 57 -1.55 15.55 16.56
CA TRP A 57 -2.70 16.13 15.85
C TRP A 57 -3.64 15.07 15.25
N LEU A 58 -3.14 13.88 14.89
CA LEU A 58 -3.94 12.81 14.27
C LEU A 58 -4.60 11.89 15.30
N ARG A 59 -4.07 11.82 16.53
CA ARG A 59 -4.53 10.88 17.56
C ARG A 59 -6.03 10.98 17.87
N PRO A 60 -6.65 12.18 18.01
CA PRO A 60 -8.08 12.28 18.30
C PRO A 60 -8.93 11.69 17.17
N ARG A 61 -8.63 12.06 15.91
CA ARG A 61 -9.31 11.50 14.72
C ARG A 61 -9.15 9.99 14.66
N TRP A 62 -7.92 9.50 14.83
CA TRP A 62 -7.64 8.06 14.79
C TRP A 62 -8.33 7.25 15.90
N ARG A 63 -8.57 7.84 17.09
CA ARG A 63 -9.38 7.21 18.14
C ARG A 63 -10.86 7.19 17.80
N ALA A 64 -11.36 8.23 17.14
CA ALA A 64 -12.75 8.33 16.72
C ALA A 64 -13.09 7.43 15.52
N THR A 65 -12.11 7.16 14.64
CA THR A 65 -12.28 6.20 13.55
C THR A 65 -12.57 4.81 14.14
N PRO A 66 -13.65 4.13 13.69
CA PRO A 66 -13.93 2.76 14.12
C PRO A 66 -12.73 1.83 13.93
N ASP A 67 -12.54 0.88 14.85
CA ASP A 67 -11.65 -0.25 14.62
C ASP A 67 -12.19 -1.13 13.46
N PHE A 68 -11.73 -2.35 13.33
CA PHE A 68 -12.36 -3.37 12.53
C PHE A 68 -13.88 -3.42 12.72
N GLN A 69 -14.59 -3.48 11.60
CA GLN A 69 -16.01 -3.81 11.54
C GLN A 69 -16.23 -5.06 10.71
N ASN A 70 -17.34 -5.74 10.96
CA ASN A 70 -17.70 -6.94 10.21
C ASN A 70 -18.00 -6.62 8.74
N PHE A 71 -17.65 -7.57 7.90
CA PHE A 71 -17.96 -7.57 6.48
C PHE A 71 -18.97 -8.68 6.18
N SER A 72 -19.99 -8.36 5.41
CA SER A 72 -21.00 -9.31 4.93
C SER A 72 -20.71 -9.75 3.50
N GLU A 73 -21.39 -10.80 3.04
CA GLU A 73 -21.38 -11.17 1.63
C GLU A 73 -21.94 -10.01 0.79
N GLY A 74 -21.22 -9.62 -0.27
CA GLY A 74 -21.53 -8.44 -1.07
C GLY A 74 -20.77 -7.17 -0.67
N ASP A 75 -20.17 -7.13 0.53
CA ASP A 75 -19.29 -6.03 0.93
C ASP A 75 -17.99 -6.02 0.10
N THR A 76 -17.45 -4.83 -0.11
CA THR A 76 -16.15 -4.62 -0.75
C THR A 76 -15.20 -3.92 0.21
N MET A 77 -14.05 -4.55 0.49
CA MET A 77 -12.94 -3.93 1.19
C MET A 77 -12.12 -3.09 0.22
N VAL A 78 -12.11 -1.77 0.43
CA VAL A 78 -11.18 -0.85 -0.23
C VAL A 78 -9.91 -0.76 0.61
N TYR A 79 -8.74 -0.90 -0.01
CA TYR A 79 -7.48 -0.94 0.75
C TYR A 79 -6.35 -0.16 0.08
N VAL A 80 -5.43 0.35 0.89
CA VAL A 80 -4.14 0.91 0.45
C VAL A 80 -2.95 0.00 0.80
N CYS A 81 -3.12 -0.87 1.81
CA CYS A 81 -2.02 -1.68 2.34
C CYS A 81 -2.12 -3.14 1.89
N HIS A 82 -1.12 -3.60 1.14
CA HIS A 82 -1.05 -4.99 0.66
C HIS A 82 -0.99 -6.03 1.79
N ASN A 83 -0.48 -5.69 2.98
CA ASN A 83 -0.56 -6.60 4.13
C ASN A 83 -2.01 -6.81 4.58
N CYS A 84 -2.80 -5.74 4.61
CA CYS A 84 -4.22 -5.80 4.95
C CYS A 84 -4.99 -6.61 3.90
N ALA A 85 -4.70 -6.37 2.62
CA ALA A 85 -5.30 -7.11 1.51
C ALA A 85 -4.99 -8.61 1.57
N ALA A 86 -3.74 -8.99 1.86
CA ALA A 86 -3.34 -10.40 1.99
C ALA A 86 -4.04 -11.09 3.17
N ILE A 87 -4.17 -10.40 4.31
CA ILE A 87 -4.96 -10.92 5.45
C ILE A 87 -6.41 -11.15 5.03
N PHE A 88 -7.06 -10.14 4.44
CA PHE A 88 -8.46 -10.26 4.00
C PHE A 88 -8.68 -11.36 2.97
N GLN A 89 -7.74 -11.54 2.04
CA GLN A 89 -7.81 -12.57 1.01
C GLN A 89 -7.91 -13.98 1.62
N GLU A 90 -7.30 -14.22 2.78
CA GLU A 90 -7.27 -15.54 3.42
C GLU A 90 -8.29 -15.66 4.55
N THR A 91 -8.57 -14.60 5.30
CA THR A 91 -9.54 -14.65 6.42
C THR A 91 -10.98 -14.40 5.99
N MET A 92 -11.19 -13.71 4.86
CA MET A 92 -12.52 -13.30 4.36
C MET A 92 -12.60 -13.41 2.83
N PRO A 93 -12.41 -14.62 2.26
CA PRO A 93 -12.35 -14.81 0.81
C PRO A 93 -13.66 -14.44 0.08
N GLN A 94 -14.78 -14.41 0.79
CA GLN A 94 -16.09 -13.96 0.26
C GLN A 94 -16.20 -12.45 0.09
N VAL A 95 -15.34 -11.67 0.75
CA VAL A 95 -15.34 -10.20 0.66
C VAL A 95 -14.53 -9.78 -0.56
N LYS A 96 -15.15 -9.00 -1.45
CA LYS A 96 -14.44 -8.47 -2.60
C LYS A 96 -13.36 -7.51 -2.12
N ARG A 97 -12.17 -7.57 -2.71
CA ARG A 97 -11.09 -6.61 -2.46
C ARG A 97 -10.95 -5.69 -3.66
N LEU A 98 -10.88 -4.39 -3.40
CA LEU A 98 -10.66 -3.35 -4.39
C LEU A 98 -9.49 -2.49 -3.93
N SER A 99 -8.41 -2.40 -4.71
CA SER A 99 -7.34 -1.48 -4.34
C SER A 99 -7.83 -0.04 -4.44
N LEU A 100 -7.28 0.84 -3.60
CA LEU A 100 -7.53 2.28 -3.67
C LEU A 100 -7.26 2.84 -5.08
N TRP A 101 -6.29 2.26 -5.78
CA TRP A 101 -5.90 2.65 -7.13
C TRP A 101 -6.97 2.31 -8.16
N GLU A 102 -7.56 1.11 -8.08
CA GLU A 102 -8.70 0.73 -8.93
C GLU A 102 -9.92 1.62 -8.67
N LEU A 103 -10.15 2.02 -7.42
CA LEU A 103 -11.23 2.93 -7.08
C LEU A 103 -11.00 4.35 -7.65
N ILE A 104 -9.83 4.95 -7.42
CA ILE A 104 -9.51 6.29 -7.93
C ILE A 104 -9.52 6.32 -9.46
N LEU A 105 -9.06 5.25 -10.12
CA LEU A 105 -9.07 5.18 -11.58
C LEU A 105 -10.49 5.25 -12.17
N GLN A 106 -11.50 4.82 -11.41
CA GLN A 106 -12.91 4.89 -11.81
C GLN A 106 -13.57 6.24 -11.52
N ASP A 107 -12.90 7.15 -10.80
CA ASP A 107 -13.41 8.50 -10.58
C ASP A 107 -12.99 9.40 -11.75
N GLU A 108 -13.93 9.65 -12.66
CA GLU A 108 -13.71 10.53 -13.81
C GLU A 108 -13.51 12.00 -13.41
N GLU A 109 -13.96 12.39 -12.22
CA GLU A 109 -13.87 13.76 -11.69
C GLU A 109 -12.62 13.96 -10.81
N PHE A 110 -11.78 12.93 -10.63
CA PHE A 110 -10.57 13.07 -9.83
C PHE A 110 -9.60 14.08 -10.49
N PRO A 111 -9.12 15.11 -9.76
CA PRO A 111 -8.27 16.15 -10.32
C PRO A 111 -6.82 15.64 -10.45
N PHE A 112 -6.55 14.84 -11.48
CA PHE A 112 -5.21 14.29 -11.72
C PHE A 112 -4.17 15.39 -11.92
N PRO A 113 -3.08 15.40 -11.14
CA PRO A 113 -1.97 16.33 -11.38
C PRO A 113 -1.20 15.94 -12.64
N ASP A 114 -0.48 16.91 -13.21
CA ASP A 114 0.30 16.73 -14.43
C ASP A 114 1.80 16.74 -14.12
N TYR A 115 2.49 15.62 -14.37
CA TYR A 115 3.95 15.50 -14.21
C TYR A 115 4.74 15.73 -15.49
N SER A 116 4.14 16.33 -16.53
CA SER A 116 4.83 16.83 -17.72
C SER A 116 5.75 15.81 -18.40
N HIS A 117 5.30 14.56 -18.51
CA HIS A 117 6.06 13.44 -19.10
C HIS A 117 7.36 13.09 -18.38
N GLU A 118 7.48 13.42 -17.09
CA GLU A 118 8.63 12.99 -16.27
C GLU A 118 8.76 11.44 -16.30
N LYS A 119 9.96 10.95 -16.57
CA LYS A 119 10.28 9.52 -16.58
C LYS A 119 10.38 9.00 -15.16
N MET A 120 9.53 8.03 -14.81
CA MET A 120 9.56 7.42 -13.49
C MET A 120 9.55 5.90 -13.59
N THR A 121 10.42 5.25 -12.82
CA THR A 121 10.37 3.80 -12.68
C THR A 121 9.22 3.40 -11.76
N VAL A 122 8.45 2.39 -12.17
CA VAL A 122 7.41 1.79 -11.32
C VAL A 122 7.98 0.60 -10.56
N GLN A 123 7.75 0.57 -9.25
CA GLN A 123 8.09 -0.56 -8.39
C GLN A 123 6.84 -1.28 -7.90
N ASP A 124 6.58 -2.45 -8.47
CA ASP A 124 5.56 -3.36 -7.94
C ASP A 124 6.02 -4.01 -6.64
N CYS A 125 5.07 -4.29 -5.75
CA CYS A 125 5.34 -4.97 -4.48
C CYS A 125 5.15 -6.48 -4.61
N TRP A 126 6.06 -7.26 -4.01
CA TRP A 126 5.90 -8.71 -3.87
C TRP A 126 4.56 -9.11 -3.22
N ARG A 127 4.04 -8.31 -2.29
CA ARG A 127 2.74 -8.55 -1.63
C ARG A 127 1.53 -8.30 -2.54
N SER A 128 1.73 -7.75 -3.74
CA SER A 128 0.71 -7.55 -4.77
C SER A 128 0.98 -8.36 -6.05
N ARG A 129 1.96 -9.27 -6.04
CA ARG A 129 2.42 -9.98 -7.25
C ARG A 129 1.32 -10.76 -7.98
N ASP A 130 0.28 -11.18 -7.26
CA ASP A 130 -0.87 -11.93 -7.77
C ASP A 130 -2.07 -11.02 -8.07
N ASN A 131 -1.91 -9.69 -8.01
CA ASN A 131 -2.97 -8.72 -8.24
C ASN A 131 -2.73 -7.87 -9.50
N LEU A 132 -2.93 -8.49 -10.66
CA LEU A 132 -2.77 -7.82 -11.96
C LEU A 132 -3.72 -6.62 -12.13
N ALA A 133 -4.92 -6.66 -11.53
CA ALA A 133 -5.89 -5.56 -11.64
C ALA A 133 -5.37 -4.28 -10.98
N GLU A 134 -4.87 -4.40 -9.74
CA GLU A 134 -4.20 -3.31 -9.02
C GLU A 134 -2.97 -2.79 -9.78
N GLN A 135 -2.12 -3.70 -10.27
CA GLN A 135 -0.92 -3.35 -11.02
C GLN A 135 -1.22 -2.59 -12.32
N LYS A 136 -2.28 -2.97 -13.03
CA LYS A 136 -2.77 -2.24 -14.22
C LYS A 136 -3.34 -0.88 -13.83
N ALA A 137 -4.08 -0.80 -12.72
CA ALA A 137 -4.66 0.45 -12.25
C ALA A 137 -3.59 1.48 -11.88
N VAL A 138 -2.52 1.08 -11.18
CA VAL A 138 -1.34 1.91 -10.89
C VAL A 138 -0.80 2.56 -12.16
N ARG A 139 -0.60 1.77 -13.22
CA ARG A 139 -0.04 2.26 -14.48
C ARG A 139 -1.00 3.15 -15.24
N ALA A 140 -2.29 2.86 -15.19
CA ALA A 140 -3.31 3.73 -15.80
C ALA A 140 -3.38 5.08 -15.10
N LEU A 141 -3.29 5.12 -13.77
CA LEU A 141 -3.22 6.37 -13.00
C LEU A 141 -1.98 7.18 -13.34
N LEU A 142 -0.80 6.54 -13.41
CA LEU A 142 0.44 7.21 -13.83
C LEU A 142 0.32 7.83 -15.22
N ARG A 143 -0.30 7.14 -16.18
CA ARG A 143 -0.57 7.70 -17.51
C ARG A 143 -1.57 8.86 -17.46
N LYS A 144 -2.61 8.80 -16.62
CA LYS A 144 -3.55 9.92 -16.41
C LYS A 144 -2.86 11.16 -15.82
N MET A 145 -1.77 10.97 -15.06
CA MET A 145 -0.94 12.05 -14.54
C MET A 145 0.21 12.44 -15.48
N ASN A 146 0.16 12.03 -16.75
CA ASN A 146 1.21 12.25 -17.76
C ASN A 146 2.61 11.81 -17.33
N VAL A 147 2.75 10.71 -16.61
CA VAL A 147 4.07 10.11 -16.29
C VAL A 147 4.53 9.20 -17.43
N GLU A 148 5.80 9.32 -17.85
CA GLU A 148 6.42 8.35 -18.75
C GLU A 148 6.95 7.16 -17.93
N ILE A 149 6.26 6.02 -18.03
CA ILE A 149 6.55 4.85 -17.19
C ILE A 149 7.79 4.10 -17.70
N VAL A 150 8.77 3.90 -16.82
CA VAL A 150 9.91 3.00 -17.04
C VAL A 150 9.69 1.71 -16.25
N GLU A 151 9.50 0.60 -16.96
CA GLU A 151 9.31 -0.71 -16.34
C GLU A 151 10.65 -1.33 -15.93
N GLN A 152 10.65 -2.07 -14.82
CA GLN A 152 11.75 -2.95 -14.44
C GLN A 152 11.58 -4.33 -15.07
N GLU A 153 12.65 -5.11 -15.14
CA GLU A 153 12.59 -6.50 -15.60
C GLU A 153 11.70 -7.37 -14.68
N GLU A 154 11.80 -7.16 -13.36
CA GLU A 154 11.00 -7.84 -12.34
C GLU A 154 9.69 -7.10 -12.03
N ASN A 155 8.88 -6.82 -13.06
CA ASN A 155 7.57 -6.18 -12.91
C ASN A 155 6.41 -7.18 -12.79
N TYR A 156 5.21 -6.65 -12.52
CA TYR A 156 3.95 -7.39 -12.38
C TYR A 156 4.09 -8.63 -11.47
N GLU A 157 3.83 -9.83 -11.96
CA GLU A 157 3.89 -11.08 -11.19
C GLU A 157 5.30 -11.56 -10.85
N LYS A 158 6.30 -11.01 -11.55
CA LYS A 158 7.72 -11.33 -11.38
C LYS A 158 8.34 -10.59 -10.20
N THR A 159 7.74 -9.49 -9.75
CA THR A 159 8.28 -8.67 -8.65
C THR A 159 8.62 -9.49 -7.41
N GLN A 160 9.86 -9.33 -6.95
CA GLN A 160 10.37 -9.94 -5.72
C GLN A 160 10.61 -8.91 -4.62
N PHE A 161 10.37 -7.62 -4.88
CA PHE A 161 10.77 -6.54 -3.97
C PHE A 161 9.68 -6.18 -2.96
N CYS A 162 10.06 -6.03 -1.69
CA CYS A 162 9.20 -5.47 -0.64
C CYS A 162 10.05 -4.70 0.40
N GLY A 163 11.11 -4.06 -0.09
CA GLY A 163 12.09 -3.35 0.74
C GLY A 163 12.69 -4.23 1.84
N VAL A 164 13.16 -3.57 2.90
CA VAL A 164 13.76 -4.23 4.07
C VAL A 164 12.83 -5.19 4.81
N SER A 165 11.52 -5.14 4.54
CA SER A 165 10.59 -6.06 5.19
C SER A 165 10.85 -7.54 4.84
N LEU A 166 11.50 -7.83 3.71
CA LEU A 166 11.91 -9.19 3.34
C LEU A 166 13.09 -9.71 4.17
N TYR A 167 13.77 -8.82 4.88
CA TYR A 167 14.96 -9.12 5.67
C TYR A 167 14.74 -8.89 7.16
N ALA A 168 13.47 -8.90 7.57
CA ALA A 168 13.00 -8.75 8.94
C ALA A 168 11.96 -9.86 9.22
N PRO A 169 11.79 -10.28 10.48
CA PRO A 169 10.82 -11.32 10.80
C PRO A 169 9.40 -10.85 10.44
N SER A 170 8.62 -11.73 9.83
CA SER A 170 7.21 -11.45 9.57
C SER A 170 6.46 -11.28 10.90
N PRO A 171 5.56 -10.29 11.04
CA PRO A 171 4.72 -10.17 12.23
C PRO A 171 3.99 -11.48 12.51
N ALA A 172 4.03 -11.97 13.76
CA ALA A 172 3.45 -13.27 14.13
C ALA A 172 1.98 -13.44 13.68
N ARG A 173 1.19 -12.36 13.71
CA ARG A 173 -0.19 -12.36 13.21
C ARG A 173 -0.32 -12.74 11.74
N ASN A 174 0.64 -12.32 10.91
CA ASN A 174 0.62 -12.57 9.47
C ASN A 174 0.82 -14.06 9.19
N LEU A 175 1.71 -14.72 9.95
CA LEU A 175 1.95 -16.15 9.85
C LEU A 175 0.68 -16.96 10.19
N LYS A 176 -0.15 -16.45 11.09
CA LYS A 176 -1.42 -17.08 11.51
C LYS A 176 -2.59 -16.77 10.57
N LEU A 177 -2.72 -15.51 10.15
CA LEU A 177 -3.92 -15.01 9.45
C LEU A 177 -3.80 -15.06 7.93
N ALA A 178 -2.58 -15.09 7.40
CA ALA A 178 -2.33 -15.21 5.97
C ALA A 178 -1.16 -16.18 5.68
N PRO A 179 -1.24 -17.44 6.14
CA PRO A 179 -0.18 -18.43 5.97
C PRO A 179 0.14 -18.73 4.51
N LYS A 180 -0.82 -18.68 3.59
CA LYS A 180 -0.52 -18.87 2.15
C LYS A 180 0.45 -17.80 1.68
N ARG A 181 0.16 -16.52 1.97
CA ARG A 181 1.05 -15.41 1.61
C ARG A 181 2.38 -15.47 2.34
N PHE A 182 2.37 -15.58 3.67
CA PHE A 182 3.54 -15.30 4.51
C PHE A 182 4.32 -16.54 4.94
N VAL A 183 3.85 -17.74 4.60
CA VAL A 183 4.57 -19.01 4.84
C VAL A 183 4.77 -19.77 3.54
N MET A 184 3.69 -20.13 2.83
CA MET A 184 3.78 -21.00 1.64
C MET A 184 4.46 -20.29 0.46
N ASP A 185 4.03 -19.06 0.15
CA ASP A 185 4.55 -18.27 -0.98
C ASP A 185 5.80 -17.47 -0.62
N ALA A 186 6.22 -17.48 0.65
CA ALA A 186 7.27 -16.64 1.21
C ALA A 186 8.65 -17.34 1.29
N LYS A 187 8.89 -18.39 0.49
CA LYS A 187 10.19 -19.09 0.49
C LYS A 187 11.33 -18.09 0.24
N GLY A 188 12.32 -18.11 1.14
CA GLY A 188 13.48 -17.20 1.08
C GLY A 188 13.17 -15.75 1.45
N LYS A 189 12.02 -15.46 2.08
CA LYS A 189 11.58 -14.11 2.47
C LYS A 189 11.33 -14.05 3.97
N PHE A 190 11.37 -12.84 4.51
CA PHE A 190 11.26 -12.54 5.95
C PHE A 190 12.37 -13.19 6.80
N ILE A 191 13.56 -13.35 6.21
CA ILE A 191 14.74 -13.91 6.86
C ILE A 191 15.55 -12.75 7.46
N PRO A 192 15.70 -12.65 8.79
CA PRO A 192 16.42 -11.55 9.41
C PRO A 192 17.88 -11.46 8.92
N LEU A 193 18.29 -10.28 8.47
CA LEU A 193 19.69 -9.95 8.15
C LEU A 193 20.15 -8.74 9.00
N PRO A 194 21.47 -8.59 9.24
CA PRO A 194 22.01 -7.37 9.86
C PRO A 194 21.66 -6.11 9.07
N GLU A 195 21.52 -4.97 9.75
CA GLU A 195 21.12 -3.71 9.13
C GLU A 195 22.04 -3.28 7.97
N GLU A 196 23.35 -3.45 8.13
CA GLU A 196 24.33 -3.17 7.08
C GLU A 196 24.06 -3.97 5.79
N GLU A 197 23.72 -5.24 5.94
CA GLU A 197 23.39 -6.12 4.83
C GLU A 197 22.04 -5.75 4.19
N GLN A 198 21.05 -5.35 5.00
CA GLN A 198 19.79 -4.83 4.47
C GLN A 198 20.03 -3.57 3.62
N ASN A 199 20.88 -2.66 4.10
CA ASN A 199 21.24 -1.43 3.38
C ASN A 199 21.94 -1.74 2.06
N ARG A 200 22.92 -2.66 2.07
CA ARG A 200 23.63 -3.12 0.87
C ARG A 200 22.65 -3.66 -0.18
N LEU A 201 21.73 -4.53 0.22
CA LEU A 201 20.72 -5.11 -0.70
C LEU A 201 19.76 -4.06 -1.26
N MET A 202 19.39 -3.03 -0.49
CA MET A 202 18.59 -1.91 -1.01
C MET A 202 19.36 -1.07 -2.03
N GLN A 203 20.65 -0.83 -1.80
CA GLN A 203 21.52 -0.11 -2.74
C GLN A 203 21.70 -0.92 -4.04
N GLU A 204 21.96 -2.22 -3.95
CA GLU A 204 22.09 -3.11 -5.11
C GLU A 204 20.81 -3.18 -5.94
N HIS A 205 19.64 -3.22 -5.29
CA HIS A 205 18.36 -3.11 -5.99
C HIS A 205 18.25 -1.77 -6.73
N CYS A 206 18.58 -0.67 -6.06
CA CYS A 206 18.47 0.68 -6.62
C CYS A 206 19.47 0.96 -7.76
N GLN A 207 20.63 0.29 -7.79
CA GLN A 207 21.62 0.39 -8.88
C GLN A 207 21.06 -0.10 -10.23
N LYS A 208 20.08 -1.01 -10.21
CA LYS A 208 19.40 -1.51 -11.42
C LYS A 208 18.42 -0.50 -12.02
N ILE A 209 18.12 0.59 -11.30
CA ILE A 209 17.11 1.56 -11.66
C ILE A 209 17.77 2.78 -12.29
N THR A 210 17.41 3.06 -13.55
CA THR A 210 18.05 4.11 -14.36
C THR A 210 17.39 5.48 -14.23
N THR A 211 16.15 5.56 -13.74
CA THR A 211 15.49 6.84 -13.52
C THR A 211 15.92 7.49 -12.21
N ASP A 212 15.77 8.83 -12.17
CA ASP A 212 16.01 9.62 -10.96
C ASP A 212 14.90 9.45 -9.93
N ARG A 213 13.66 9.32 -10.41
CA ARG A 213 12.46 9.21 -9.60
C ARG A 213 11.80 7.84 -9.75
N ILE A 214 11.32 7.30 -8.63
CA ILE A 214 10.64 6.00 -8.56
C ILE A 214 9.27 6.19 -7.91
N VAL A 215 8.27 5.51 -8.46
CA VAL A 215 6.94 5.40 -7.85
C VAL A 215 6.72 3.99 -7.34
N ALA A 216 6.42 3.87 -6.05
CA ALA A 216 5.95 2.64 -5.45
C ALA A 216 4.57 2.88 -4.83
N TYR A 217 3.77 1.83 -4.69
CA TYR A 217 2.43 1.91 -4.09
C TYR A 217 2.31 1.05 -2.81
N CYS A 218 3.47 0.78 -2.18
CA CYS A 218 3.61 0.08 -0.91
C CYS A 218 4.58 0.85 -0.02
N HIS A 219 4.19 1.16 1.22
CA HIS A 219 5.05 1.92 2.15
C HIS A 219 6.35 1.16 2.50
N TYR A 220 6.33 -0.18 2.55
CA TYR A 220 7.55 -0.97 2.74
C TYR A 220 8.53 -0.84 1.55
N CYS A 221 8.00 -0.82 0.32
CA CYS A 221 8.82 -0.60 -0.87
C CYS A 221 9.42 0.80 -0.88
N VAL A 222 8.62 1.83 -0.56
CA VAL A 222 9.09 3.21 -0.46
C VAL A 222 10.23 3.33 0.54
N LYS A 223 10.10 2.72 1.73
CA LYS A 223 11.17 2.72 2.74
C LYS A 223 12.45 2.09 2.20
N GLY A 224 12.35 0.91 1.58
CA GLY A 224 13.51 0.21 1.01
C GLY A 224 14.21 1.01 -0.09
N LEU A 225 13.47 1.55 -1.05
CA LEU A 225 14.04 2.32 -2.16
C LEU A 225 14.71 3.62 -1.70
N ARG A 226 14.14 4.30 -0.69
CA ARG A 226 14.77 5.48 -0.08
C ARG A 226 16.07 5.12 0.63
N LEU A 227 16.10 3.99 1.32
CA LEU A 227 17.30 3.47 1.98
C LEU A 227 18.40 3.12 0.97
N GLY A 228 18.02 2.66 -0.22
CA GLY A 228 18.92 2.45 -1.36
C GLY A 228 19.35 3.74 -2.07
N GLY A 229 18.97 4.92 -1.57
CA GLY A 229 19.43 6.22 -2.06
C GLY A 229 18.61 6.82 -3.21
N LYS A 230 17.47 6.25 -3.59
CA LYS A 230 16.65 6.75 -4.71
C LYS A 230 15.52 7.67 -4.24
N ARG A 231 15.28 8.75 -4.99
CA ARG A 231 14.11 9.62 -4.80
C ARG A 231 12.84 8.82 -5.11
N THR A 232 12.12 8.46 -4.07
CA THR A 232 10.95 7.56 -4.19
C THR A 232 9.71 8.18 -3.59
N ASP A 233 8.65 8.22 -4.38
CA ASP A 233 7.32 8.63 -3.97
C ASP A 233 6.37 7.45 -3.81
N HIS A 234 5.46 7.59 -2.85
CA HIS A 234 4.30 6.72 -2.81
C HIS A 234 3.30 7.18 -3.86
N LEU A 235 2.57 6.28 -4.54
CA LEU A 235 1.56 6.67 -5.53
C LEU A 235 0.51 7.64 -4.96
N ALA A 236 0.06 7.42 -3.71
CA ALA A 236 -0.78 8.40 -2.99
C ALA A 236 -0.13 9.78 -2.87
N GLY A 237 1.19 9.85 -2.71
CA GLY A 237 1.92 11.11 -2.70
C GLY A 237 1.75 11.84 -4.02
N LEU A 238 1.89 11.13 -5.14
CA LEU A 238 1.70 11.74 -6.44
C LEU A 238 0.27 12.25 -6.68
N LEU A 239 -0.73 11.55 -6.15
CA LEU A 239 -2.15 11.87 -6.35
C LEU A 239 -2.65 12.98 -5.41
N PHE A 240 -2.20 13.03 -4.16
CA PHE A 240 -2.76 13.88 -3.11
C PHE A 240 -1.81 14.98 -2.60
N ASN A 241 -0.52 14.91 -2.93
CA ASN A 241 0.51 15.91 -2.65
C ASN A 241 1.29 16.28 -3.93
N PRO A 242 0.61 16.74 -4.99
CA PRO A 242 1.28 17.15 -6.22
C PRO A 242 2.22 18.34 -6.02
#